data_AF-M6GBG7-F1
#
_entry.id   AF-M6GBG7-F1
#
_cell.length_a   1.000
_cell.length_b   1.000
_cell.length_c   1.000
_cell.angle_alpha   90.00
_cell.angle_beta   90.00
_cell.angle_gamma   90.00
#
_symmetry.space_group_name_H-M   'P 1'
#
loop_
_entity.id
_entity.type
_entity.pdbx_description
1 polymer ?
#
loop_
_entity_poly.entity_id
_entity_poly.type
_entity_poly.pdbx_seq_one_letter_code
_entity_poly.pdbx_strand_id
1 'polypeptide(L)'
;FFPILDKVKIKPSYVYAGLYLLGLGVAKKILVADNIASLIDPVYRNPSEYDGNSLFWAAQGFTWQVYCDFSGYTDIARGCAFLLGFNIPVNFRAPFFGQNVQDLWRRWHITLATWLRDYIYIPLGGSRTSEPRVYLNLITTFTLGGFWHGASWTYVVWGFWHGFWLVIDRLMEKIGVPKLPERGFIWWFVRAFFVYSIFMIGAVFFVLNLSQMLGTFFIMGFRGSSNLQNQY
;
A
#
# COMPACT_ATOMS: atom_id res chain seq x y z
N PHE A 1 -19.49 2.84 -16.47
CA PHE A 1 -18.70 3.22 -17.66
C PHE A 1 -19.57 3.34 -18.90
N PHE A 2 -20.36 2.33 -19.28
CA PHE A 2 -21.24 2.43 -20.47
C PHE A 2 -22.16 3.66 -20.53
N PRO A 3 -22.79 4.13 -19.43
CA PRO A 3 -23.70 5.29 -19.50
C PRO A 3 -23.03 6.64 -19.79
N ILE A 4 -21.68 6.72 -19.79
CA ILE A 4 -20.93 7.97 -20.01
C ILE A 4 -20.32 8.07 -21.41
N LEU A 5 -20.34 6.99 -22.20
CA LEU A 5 -19.72 6.95 -23.54
C LEU A 5 -20.37 7.94 -24.50
N ASP A 6 -21.69 8.08 -24.46
CA ASP A 6 -22.44 8.96 -25.36
C ASP A 6 -22.44 10.44 -24.93
N LYS A 7 -21.79 10.76 -23.79
CA LYS A 7 -21.84 12.07 -23.15
C LYS A 7 -20.48 12.77 -23.08
N VAL A 8 -19.50 12.27 -23.83
CA VAL A 8 -18.13 12.77 -23.81
C VAL A 8 -18.07 14.18 -24.37
N LYS A 9 -17.54 15.12 -23.58
CA LYS A 9 -17.28 16.50 -23.99
C LYS A 9 -15.93 16.93 -23.44
N ILE A 10 -15.01 17.33 -24.33
CA ILE A 10 -13.72 17.90 -23.94
C ILE A 10 -13.95 19.35 -23.50
N LYS A 11 -13.58 19.64 -22.26
CA LYS A 11 -13.64 20.99 -21.68
C LYS A 11 -12.21 21.56 -21.60
N PRO A 12 -12.00 22.88 -21.73
CA PRO A 12 -10.68 23.47 -21.52
C PRO A 12 -10.05 23.07 -20.17
N SER A 13 -10.84 23.02 -19.10
CA SER A 13 -10.39 22.55 -17.78
C SER A 13 -9.85 21.12 -17.77
N TYR A 14 -10.36 20.25 -18.64
CA TYR A 14 -9.87 18.88 -18.77
C TYR A 14 -8.52 18.84 -19.48
N VAL A 15 -8.27 19.73 -20.44
CA VAL A 15 -6.96 19.83 -21.10
C VAL A 15 -5.88 20.22 -20.08
N TYR A 16 -6.12 21.26 -19.27
CA TYR A 16 -5.18 21.67 -18.22
C TYR A 16 -4.95 20.58 -17.18
N ALA A 17 -6.02 19.96 -16.66
CA ALA A 17 -5.91 18.86 -15.70
C ALA A 17 -5.19 17.65 -16.30
N GLY A 18 -5.46 17.34 -17.58
CA GLY A 18 -4.86 16.24 -18.31
C GLY A 18 -3.35 16.38 -18.45
N LEU A 19 -2.90 17.55 -18.94
CA LEU A 19 -1.48 17.85 -19.08
C LEU A 19 -0.75 17.90 -17.74
N TYR A 20 -1.39 18.47 -16.71
CA TYR A 20 -0.83 18.49 -15.35
C TYR A 20 -0.61 17.08 -14.81
N LEU A 21 -1.61 16.19 -14.91
CA LEU A 21 -1.50 14.83 -14.41
C LEU A 21 -0.52 13.98 -15.23
N LEU A 22 -0.42 14.19 -16.54
CA LEU A 22 0.59 13.55 -17.38
C LEU A 22 2.00 13.94 -16.93
N GLY A 23 2.28 15.25 -16.80
CA GLY A 23 3.59 15.73 -16.35
C GLY A 23 3.94 15.25 -14.95
N LEU A 24 3.00 15.34 -14.00
CA LEU A 24 3.20 14.86 -12.63
C LEU A 24 3.42 13.35 -12.58
N GLY A 25 2.66 12.58 -13.37
CA GLY A 25 2.77 11.13 -13.41
C GLY A 25 4.11 10.66 -13.99
N VAL A 26 4.55 11.28 -15.09
CA VAL A 26 5.87 11.05 -15.69
C VAL A 26 6.99 11.42 -14.72
N ALA A 27 6.88 12.56 -14.04
CA ALA A 27 7.86 12.97 -13.04
C ALA A 27 7.97 11.96 -11.88
N LYS A 28 6.84 11.51 -11.31
CA LYS A 28 6.85 10.48 -10.25
C LYS A 28 7.45 9.16 -10.73
N LYS A 29 7.14 8.73 -11.94
CA LYS A 29 7.64 7.49 -12.52
C LYS A 29 9.14 7.56 -12.78
N ILE A 30 9.56 8.48 -13.65
CA ILE A 30 10.92 8.53 -14.19
C ILE A 30 11.90 9.16 -13.20
N LEU A 31 11.53 10.26 -12.53
CA LEU A 31 12.47 10.99 -11.67
C LEU A 31 12.57 10.36 -10.27
N VAL A 32 11.52 9.69 -9.79
CA VAL A 32 11.49 9.13 -8.43
C VAL A 32 11.50 7.61 -8.45
N ALA A 33 10.46 6.97 -9.00
CA ALA A 33 10.30 5.52 -8.87
C ALA A 33 11.42 4.74 -9.56
N ASP A 34 11.77 5.07 -10.80
CA ASP A 34 12.77 4.32 -11.58
C ASP A 34 14.20 4.47 -11.01
N ASN A 35 14.52 5.67 -10.48
CA ASN A 35 15.79 5.91 -9.78
C ASN A 35 15.88 5.12 -8.46
N ILE A 36 14.81 5.11 -7.67
CA ILE A 36 14.78 4.34 -6.43
C ILE A 36 14.85 2.83 -6.73
N ALA A 37 14.14 2.35 -7.75
CA ALA A 37 14.18 0.95 -8.16
C ALA A 37 15.62 0.51 -8.47
N SER A 38 16.34 1.30 -9.28
CA SER A 38 17.72 1.01 -9.64
C SER A 38 18.67 0.99 -8.43
N LEU A 39 18.38 1.78 -7.39
CA LEU A 39 19.16 1.81 -6.15
C LEU A 39 18.93 0.56 -5.27
N ILE A 40 17.68 0.08 -5.17
CA ILE A 40 17.31 -1.02 -4.25
C ILE A 40 17.35 -2.41 -4.90
N ASP A 41 17.30 -2.48 -6.24
CA ASP A 41 17.32 -3.72 -7.01
C ASP A 41 18.45 -4.70 -6.61
N PRO A 42 19.71 -4.26 -6.45
CA PRO A 42 20.80 -5.15 -6.04
C PRO A 42 20.55 -5.81 -4.67
N VAL A 43 19.98 -5.06 -3.73
CA VAL A 43 19.68 -5.54 -2.37
C VAL A 43 18.63 -6.65 -2.42
N TYR A 44 17.62 -6.52 -3.27
CA TYR A 44 16.57 -7.53 -3.40
C TYR A 44 16.97 -8.75 -4.22
N ARG A 45 17.96 -8.63 -5.10
CA ARG A 45 18.51 -9.79 -5.82
C ARG A 45 19.27 -10.72 -4.87
N ASN A 46 20.16 -10.15 -4.04
CA ASN A 46 21.02 -10.91 -3.13
C ASN A 46 20.93 -10.42 -1.67
N PRO A 47 19.75 -10.52 -1.02
CA PRO A 47 19.56 -9.92 0.32
C PRO A 47 20.49 -10.50 1.39
N SER A 48 21.01 -11.72 1.21
CA SER A 48 21.96 -12.35 2.13
C SER A 48 23.35 -11.70 2.15
N GLU A 49 23.69 -10.92 1.14
CA GLU A 49 24.98 -10.23 1.03
C GLU A 49 24.98 -8.86 1.74
N TYR A 50 23.79 -8.37 2.11
CA TYR A 50 23.61 -7.06 2.72
C TYR A 50 23.32 -7.18 4.22
N ASP A 51 23.68 -6.13 4.96
CA ASP A 51 23.40 -6.02 6.39
C ASP A 51 21.96 -5.55 6.67
N GLY A 52 21.54 -5.65 7.93
CA GLY A 52 20.18 -5.28 8.34
C GLY A 52 19.81 -3.83 8.02
N ASN A 53 20.76 -2.89 8.10
CA ASN A 53 20.49 -1.48 7.80
C ASN A 53 20.24 -1.27 6.31
N SER A 54 21.03 -1.92 5.43
CA SER A 54 20.79 -1.88 3.98
C SER A 54 19.42 -2.46 3.63
N LEU A 55 19.03 -3.58 4.25
CA LEU A 55 17.71 -4.18 4.05
C LEU A 55 16.56 -3.29 4.52
N PHE A 56 16.74 -2.59 5.65
CA PHE A 56 15.77 -1.61 6.14
C PHE A 56 15.57 -0.45 5.16
N TRP A 57 16.65 0.16 4.67
CA TRP A 57 16.56 1.24 3.69
C TRP A 57 16.03 0.78 2.34
N ALA A 58 16.32 -0.46 1.92
CA ALA A 58 15.71 -1.06 0.74
C ALA A 58 14.19 -1.18 0.90
N ALA A 59 13.68 -1.62 2.06
CA ALA A 59 12.24 -1.68 2.35
C ALA A 59 11.57 -0.30 2.30
N GLN A 60 12.25 0.74 2.77
CA GLN A 60 11.79 2.12 2.65
C GLN A 60 11.77 2.59 1.20
N GLY A 61 12.86 2.35 0.47
CA GLY A 61 12.95 2.65 -0.94
C GLY A 61 11.82 1.98 -1.73
N PHE A 62 11.57 0.69 -1.49
CA PHE A 62 10.49 -0.03 -2.16
C PHE A 62 9.12 0.59 -1.87
N THR A 63 8.86 0.97 -0.62
CA THR A 63 7.58 1.62 -0.23
C THR A 63 7.35 2.93 -0.98
N TRP A 64 8.40 3.74 -1.17
CA TRP A 64 8.31 4.97 -1.96
C TRP A 64 8.24 4.71 -3.46
N GLN A 65 9.02 3.74 -3.95
CA GLN A 65 9.04 3.32 -5.34
C GLN A 65 7.66 2.83 -5.77
N VAL A 66 7.08 1.84 -5.09
CA VAL A 66 5.77 1.26 -5.45
C VAL A 66 4.66 2.30 -5.41
N TYR A 67 4.71 3.24 -4.46
CA TYR A 67 3.78 4.36 -4.44
C TYR A 67 3.94 5.28 -5.65
N CYS A 68 5.17 5.77 -5.90
CA CYS A 68 5.43 6.73 -6.98
C CYS A 68 5.19 6.11 -8.36
N ASP A 69 5.54 4.84 -8.51
CA ASP A 69 5.34 4.07 -9.73
C ASP A 69 3.85 3.97 -10.05
N PHE A 70 3.06 3.43 -9.12
CA PHE A 70 1.65 3.16 -9.38
C PHE A 70 0.79 4.44 -9.38
N SER A 71 1.10 5.37 -8.48
CA SER A 71 0.49 6.70 -8.49
C SER A 71 0.86 7.46 -9.77
N GLY A 72 2.07 7.29 -10.29
CA GLY A 72 2.52 7.83 -11.57
C GLY A 72 1.70 7.28 -12.74
N TYR A 73 1.61 5.95 -12.86
CA TYR A 73 0.81 5.28 -13.90
C TYR A 73 -0.66 5.70 -13.88
N THR A 74 -1.26 5.76 -12.69
CA THR A 74 -2.68 6.12 -12.57
C THR A 74 -2.94 7.59 -12.85
N ASP A 75 -2.01 8.49 -12.56
CA ASP A 75 -2.11 9.89 -12.99
C ASP A 75 -1.91 10.06 -14.50
N ILE A 76 -0.99 9.31 -15.13
CA ILE A 76 -0.87 9.28 -16.59
C ILE A 76 -2.19 8.79 -17.22
N ALA A 77 -2.75 7.68 -16.72
CA ALA A 77 -4.02 7.14 -17.21
C ALA A 77 -5.18 8.13 -17.03
N ARG A 78 -5.26 8.79 -15.87
CA ARG A 78 -6.25 9.85 -15.61
C ARG A 78 -6.03 11.06 -16.51
N GLY A 79 -4.79 11.43 -16.76
CA GLY A 79 -4.41 12.51 -17.66
C GLY A 79 -4.89 12.26 -19.09
N CYS A 80 -4.60 11.07 -19.62
CA CYS A 80 -5.13 10.60 -20.91
C CYS A 80 -6.66 10.59 -20.92
N ALA A 81 -7.31 10.10 -19.86
CA ALA A 81 -8.76 10.09 -19.76
C ALA A 81 -9.36 11.50 -19.86
N PHE A 82 -8.79 12.49 -19.16
CA PHE A 82 -9.24 13.87 -19.26
C PHE A 82 -9.10 14.44 -20.68
N LEU A 83 -7.98 14.17 -21.36
CA LEU A 83 -7.78 14.59 -22.75
C LEU A 83 -8.79 13.95 -23.71
N LEU A 84 -9.25 12.75 -23.41
CA LEU A 84 -10.32 12.05 -24.12
C LEU A 84 -11.74 12.46 -23.67
N GLY A 85 -11.87 13.42 -22.75
CA GLY A 85 -13.17 13.91 -22.27
C GLY A 85 -13.79 13.07 -21.13
N PHE A 86 -13.05 12.13 -20.55
CA PHE A 86 -13.48 11.28 -19.43
C PHE A 86 -12.89 11.76 -18.09
N ASN A 87 -13.69 11.66 -17.03
CA ASN A 87 -13.21 11.84 -15.66
C ASN A 87 -13.31 10.51 -14.91
N ILE A 88 -12.19 9.81 -14.78
CA ILE A 88 -12.11 8.54 -14.08
C ILE A 88 -11.67 8.74 -12.61
N PRO A 89 -12.05 7.82 -11.70
CA PRO A 89 -11.78 7.97 -10.27
C PRO A 89 -10.30 8.12 -9.92
N VAL A 90 -10.01 8.87 -8.86
CA VAL A 90 -8.67 8.98 -8.25
C VAL A 90 -8.30 7.65 -7.59
N ASN A 91 -7.07 7.20 -7.78
CA ASN A 91 -6.60 5.94 -7.18
C ASN A 91 -5.78 6.13 -5.90
N PHE A 92 -5.13 7.28 -5.70
CA PHE A 92 -4.28 7.55 -4.53
C PHE A 92 -4.56 8.92 -3.91
N ARG A 93 -4.60 8.98 -2.58
CA ARG A 93 -4.82 10.22 -1.80
C ARG A 93 -3.90 10.32 -0.59
N ALA A 94 -2.62 10.58 -0.82
CA ALA A 94 -1.59 10.66 0.23
C ALA A 94 -1.73 9.52 1.28
N PRO A 95 -1.61 8.26 0.84
CA PRO A 95 -1.96 7.09 1.66
C PRO A 95 -1.18 7.00 2.97
N PHE A 96 0.09 7.42 2.95
CA PHE A 96 0.98 7.40 4.11
C PHE A 96 0.67 8.49 5.15
N PHE A 97 -0.30 9.36 4.88
CA PHE A 97 -0.85 10.30 5.86
C PHE A 97 -2.16 9.77 6.49
N GLY A 98 -2.51 8.50 6.23
CA GLY A 98 -3.62 7.82 6.87
C GLY A 98 -3.47 7.79 8.39
N GLN A 99 -4.58 8.00 9.11
CA GLN A 99 -4.56 8.09 10.58
C GLN A 99 -4.88 6.77 11.29
N ASN A 100 -5.26 5.74 10.54
CA ASN A 100 -5.44 4.36 10.97
C ASN A 100 -5.39 3.43 9.74
N VAL A 101 -5.45 2.12 9.98
CA VAL A 101 -5.33 1.10 8.92
C VAL A 101 -6.49 1.19 7.94
N GLN A 102 -7.70 1.51 8.41
CA GLN A 102 -8.83 1.71 7.52
C GLN A 102 -8.66 2.93 6.60
N ASP A 103 -8.13 4.04 7.11
CA ASP A 103 -7.88 5.27 6.37
C ASP A 103 -6.79 5.07 5.30
N LEU A 104 -5.76 4.27 5.60
CA LEU A 104 -4.76 3.85 4.61
C LEU A 104 -5.41 3.23 3.37
N TRP A 105 -6.27 2.23 3.55
CA TRP A 105 -6.94 1.53 2.44
C TRP A 105 -8.04 2.34 1.75
N ARG A 106 -8.53 3.41 2.39
CA ARG A 106 -9.39 4.42 1.73
C ARG A 106 -8.61 5.41 0.88
N ARG A 107 -7.27 5.40 0.97
CA ARG A 107 -6.37 6.31 0.27
C ARG A 107 -5.40 5.61 -0.67
N TRP A 108 -5.16 4.32 -0.50
CA TRP A 108 -4.31 3.47 -1.32
C TRP A 108 -5.16 2.67 -2.31
N HIS A 109 -4.78 2.69 -3.59
CA HIS A 109 -5.43 1.94 -4.67
C HIS A 109 -6.97 1.90 -4.57
N ILE A 110 -7.57 3.09 -4.45
CA ILE A 110 -8.98 3.31 -4.09
C ILE A 110 -9.93 2.54 -5.02
N THR A 111 -9.62 2.43 -6.31
CA THR A 111 -10.50 1.73 -7.27
C THR A 111 -10.55 0.23 -7.00
N LEU A 112 -9.40 -0.41 -6.72
CA LEU A 112 -9.34 -1.81 -6.33
C LEU A 112 -9.95 -2.04 -4.95
N ALA A 113 -9.64 -1.19 -3.97
CA ALA A 113 -10.22 -1.28 -2.64
C ALA A 113 -11.76 -1.19 -2.68
N THR A 114 -12.29 -0.30 -3.54
CA THR A 114 -13.73 -0.19 -3.80
C THR A 114 -14.29 -1.46 -4.45
N TRP A 115 -13.58 -2.03 -5.43
CA TRP A 115 -14.01 -3.26 -6.09
C TRP A 115 -14.03 -4.45 -5.13
N LEU A 116 -12.98 -4.66 -4.34
CA LEU A 116 -12.92 -5.71 -3.32
C LEU A 116 -14.05 -5.54 -2.28
N ARG A 117 -14.33 -4.30 -1.87
CA ARG A 117 -15.44 -4.01 -0.97
C ARG A 117 -16.79 -4.40 -1.58
N ASP A 118 -17.05 -3.96 -2.80
CA ASP A 118 -18.37 -4.08 -3.43
C ASP A 118 -18.67 -5.49 -3.95
N TYR A 119 -17.64 -6.20 -4.41
CA TYR A 119 -17.79 -7.50 -5.07
C TYR A 119 -17.32 -8.70 -4.24
N ILE A 120 -16.64 -8.49 -3.11
CA ILE A 120 -16.23 -9.58 -2.21
C ILE A 120 -16.79 -9.33 -0.80
N TYR A 121 -16.39 -8.23 -0.16
CA TYR A 121 -16.72 -7.99 1.24
C TYR A 121 -18.23 -7.86 1.50
N ILE A 122 -18.94 -7.03 0.73
CA ILE A 122 -20.39 -6.82 0.87
C ILE A 122 -21.17 -8.12 0.58
N PRO A 123 -20.91 -8.86 -0.51
CA PRO A 123 -21.54 -10.16 -0.75
C PRO A 123 -21.34 -11.20 0.36
N LEU A 124 -20.21 -11.16 1.09
CA LEU A 124 -19.97 -12.02 2.26
C LEU A 124 -20.76 -11.60 3.52
N GLY A 125 -21.58 -10.56 3.43
CA GLY A 125 -22.39 -10.00 4.52
C GLY A 125 -21.85 -8.66 5.06
N GLY A 126 -20.67 -8.23 4.61
CA GLY A 126 -20.03 -6.98 4.98
C GLY A 126 -19.97 -6.78 6.49
N SER A 127 -20.31 -5.57 6.96
CA SER A 127 -20.40 -5.22 8.38
C SER A 127 -21.77 -5.47 9.02
N ARG A 128 -22.68 -6.19 8.35
CA ARG A 128 -24.05 -6.46 8.84
C ARG A 128 -24.21 -7.82 9.52
N THR A 129 -23.13 -8.58 9.64
CA THR A 129 -23.09 -9.90 10.30
C THR A 129 -22.54 -9.80 11.72
N SER A 130 -22.52 -10.92 12.44
CA SER A 130 -21.86 -11.00 13.76
C SER A 130 -20.38 -10.60 13.67
N GLU A 131 -19.84 -10.03 14.75
CA GLU A 131 -18.45 -9.51 14.77
C GLU A 131 -17.39 -10.54 14.36
N PRO A 132 -17.40 -11.81 14.83
CA PRO A 132 -16.45 -12.81 14.35
C PRO A 132 -16.55 -13.04 12.82
N ARG A 133 -17.75 -12.94 12.25
CA ARG A 133 -17.96 -13.06 10.81
C ARG A 133 -17.43 -11.84 10.06
N VAL A 134 -17.56 -10.63 10.63
CA VAL A 134 -16.95 -9.42 10.06
C VAL A 134 -15.43 -9.57 9.99
N TYR A 135 -14.80 -10.09 11.06
CA TYR A 135 -13.35 -10.29 11.08
C TYR A 135 -12.89 -11.30 10.01
N LEU A 136 -13.60 -12.42 9.89
CA LEU A 136 -13.35 -13.39 8.83
C LEU A 136 -13.53 -12.76 7.44
N ASN A 137 -14.60 -12.00 7.23
CA ASN A 137 -14.86 -11.34 5.94
C ASN A 137 -13.74 -10.36 5.57
N LEU A 138 -13.19 -9.61 6.53
CA LEU A 138 -12.06 -8.70 6.30
C LEU A 138 -10.81 -9.47 5.88
N ILE A 139 -10.43 -10.51 6.65
CA ILE A 139 -9.28 -11.36 6.33
C ILE A 139 -9.46 -12.03 4.96
N THR A 140 -10.60 -12.66 4.71
CA THR A 140 -10.90 -13.32 3.43
C THR A 140 -10.82 -12.33 2.26
N THR A 141 -11.42 -11.13 2.40
CA THR A 141 -11.40 -10.13 1.32
C THR A 141 -9.97 -9.70 0.98
N PHE A 142 -9.16 -9.40 1.98
CA PHE A 142 -7.78 -8.97 1.76
C PHE A 142 -6.87 -10.10 1.28
N THR A 143 -7.02 -11.31 1.79
CA THR A 143 -6.27 -12.48 1.32
C THR A 143 -6.61 -12.81 -0.13
N LEU A 144 -7.89 -12.74 -0.53
CA LEU A 144 -8.28 -12.89 -1.94
C LEU A 144 -7.75 -11.74 -2.81
N GLY A 145 -7.71 -10.51 -2.28
CA GLY A 145 -7.05 -9.38 -2.93
C GLY A 145 -5.54 -9.61 -3.11
N GLY A 146 -4.87 -10.21 -2.12
CA GLY A 146 -3.48 -10.67 -2.24
C GLY A 146 -3.33 -11.71 -3.34
N PHE A 147 -4.18 -12.75 -3.34
CA PHE A 147 -4.17 -13.79 -4.38
C PHE A 147 -4.37 -13.23 -5.81
N TRP A 148 -5.13 -12.15 -5.97
CA TRP A 148 -5.27 -11.46 -7.27
C TRP A 148 -3.95 -10.88 -7.81
N HIS A 149 -2.98 -10.57 -6.95
CA HIS A 149 -1.67 -10.06 -7.37
C HIS A 149 -0.74 -11.15 -7.92
N GLY A 150 -0.94 -12.43 -7.57
CA GLY A 150 -0.15 -13.53 -8.13
C GLY A 150 -0.26 -14.83 -7.33
N ALA A 151 0.33 -15.90 -7.88
CA ALA A 151 0.23 -17.27 -7.33
C ALA A 151 1.22 -17.60 -6.21
N SER A 152 2.16 -16.70 -5.89
CA SER A 152 3.11 -16.91 -4.79
C SER A 152 2.41 -16.80 -3.43
N TRP A 153 2.81 -17.65 -2.48
CA TRP A 153 2.36 -17.57 -1.07
C TRP A 153 2.66 -16.23 -0.41
N THR A 154 3.66 -15.50 -0.89
CA THR A 154 4.04 -14.21 -0.33
C THR A 154 2.93 -13.16 -0.50
N TYR A 155 2.15 -13.23 -1.60
CA TYR A 155 0.97 -12.39 -1.80
C TYR A 155 -0.20 -12.77 -0.89
N VAL A 156 -0.37 -14.05 -0.59
CA VAL A 156 -1.38 -14.53 0.38
C VAL A 156 -1.05 -14.02 1.78
N VAL A 157 0.22 -14.11 2.18
CA VAL A 157 0.71 -13.56 3.46
C VAL A 157 0.54 -12.05 3.52
N TRP A 158 0.86 -11.33 2.44
CA TRP A 158 0.62 -9.89 2.31
C TRP A 158 -0.86 -9.53 2.51
N GLY A 159 -1.77 -10.26 1.86
CA GLY A 159 -3.20 -10.06 2.01
C GLY A 159 -3.66 -10.33 3.45
N PHE A 160 -3.23 -11.45 4.03
CA PHE A 160 -3.53 -11.77 5.42
C PHE A 160 -3.01 -10.70 6.39
N TRP A 161 -1.78 -10.21 6.21
CA TRP A 161 -1.17 -9.17 7.05
C TRP A 161 -2.05 -7.92 7.14
N HIS A 162 -2.54 -7.43 5.99
CA HIS A 162 -3.39 -6.25 5.96
C HIS A 162 -4.82 -6.50 6.45
N GLY A 163 -5.39 -7.67 6.14
CA GLY A 163 -6.67 -8.09 6.70
C GLY A 163 -6.62 -8.21 8.22
N PHE A 164 -5.54 -8.77 8.77
CA PHE A 164 -5.30 -8.91 10.20
C PHE A 164 -5.24 -7.54 10.89
N TRP A 165 -4.46 -6.59 10.35
CA TRP A 165 -4.38 -5.24 10.93
C TRP A 165 -5.72 -4.48 10.91
N LEU A 166 -6.59 -4.71 9.93
CA LEU A 166 -7.95 -4.18 9.94
C LEU A 166 -8.84 -4.81 11.02
N VAL A 167 -8.66 -6.10 11.29
CA VAL A 167 -9.34 -6.78 12.40
C VAL A 167 -8.86 -6.22 13.74
N ILE A 168 -7.55 -6.00 13.90
CA ILE A 168 -7.00 -5.39 15.12
C ILE A 168 -7.54 -3.97 15.31
N ASP A 169 -7.52 -3.13 14.28
CA ASP A 169 -8.05 -1.76 14.33
C ASP A 169 -9.52 -1.76 14.81
N ARG A 170 -10.35 -2.64 14.21
CA ARG A 170 -11.76 -2.80 14.60
C ARG A 170 -11.94 -3.37 16.02
N LEU A 171 -11.12 -4.34 16.42
CA LEU A 171 -11.19 -4.95 17.74
C LEU A 171 -10.82 -3.95 18.83
N MET A 172 -9.78 -3.13 18.60
CA MET A 172 -9.36 -2.07 19.51
C MET A 172 -10.48 -1.05 19.73
N GLU A 173 -11.18 -0.65 18.66
CA GLU A 173 -12.36 0.21 18.77
C GLU A 173 -13.47 -0.44 19.60
N LYS A 174 -13.71 -1.74 19.40
CA LYS A 174 -14.77 -2.48 20.09
C LYS A 174 -14.52 -2.65 21.59
N ILE A 175 -13.30 -3.00 21.99
CA ILE A 175 -12.96 -3.22 23.41
C ILE A 175 -12.64 -1.91 24.14
N GLY A 176 -12.75 -0.77 23.46
CA GLY A 176 -12.59 0.55 24.05
C GLY A 176 -11.13 0.89 24.37
N VAL A 177 -10.16 0.39 23.59
CA VAL A 177 -8.76 0.81 23.76
C VAL A 177 -8.69 2.32 23.55
N PRO A 178 -8.12 3.09 24.50
CA PRO A 178 -7.99 4.54 24.34
C PRO A 178 -7.26 4.88 23.04
N LYS A 179 -7.91 5.66 22.18
CA LYS A 179 -7.30 6.14 20.94
C LYS A 179 -6.22 7.18 21.28
N LEU A 180 -5.18 7.21 20.47
CA LEU A 180 -4.20 8.30 20.53
C LEU A 180 -4.90 9.65 20.33
N PRO A 181 -4.44 10.73 20.99
CA PRO A 181 -5.08 12.03 20.92
C PRO A 181 -5.35 12.50 19.49
N GLU A 182 -6.55 13.02 19.26
CA GLU A 182 -6.97 13.42 17.91
C GLU A 182 -6.27 14.68 17.42
N ARG A 183 -5.95 15.57 18.35
CA ARG A 183 -5.34 16.88 18.10
C ARG A 183 -3.85 16.86 18.44
N GLY A 184 -3.10 17.72 17.75
CA GLY A 184 -1.67 17.90 17.95
C GLY A 184 -0.85 17.29 16.82
N PHE A 185 0.12 18.07 16.35
CA PHE A 185 0.99 17.70 15.23
C PHE A 185 1.78 16.41 15.51
N ILE A 186 2.30 16.26 16.73
CA ILE A 186 3.06 15.07 17.14
C ILE A 186 2.19 13.80 17.04
N TRP A 187 0.96 13.83 17.55
CA TRP A 187 0.06 12.67 17.51
C TRP A 187 -0.42 12.32 16.10
N TRP A 188 -0.58 13.33 15.23
CA TRP A 188 -0.80 13.11 13.81
C TRP A 188 0.38 12.37 13.17
N PHE A 189 1.61 12.79 13.46
CA PHE A 189 2.83 12.13 12.95
C PHE A 189 2.97 10.70 13.48
N VAL A 190 2.74 10.48 14.78
CA VAL A 190 2.81 9.15 15.39
C VAL A 190 1.83 8.18 14.72
N ARG A 191 0.59 8.58 14.48
CA ARG A 191 -0.41 7.74 13.80
C ARG A 191 -0.04 7.46 12.34
N ALA A 192 0.36 8.49 11.61
CA ALA A 192 0.80 8.34 10.22
C ALA A 192 2.02 7.40 10.12
N PHE A 193 3.00 7.57 11.01
CA PHE A 193 4.18 6.71 11.07
C PHE A 193 3.81 5.25 11.39
N PHE A 194 2.93 5.02 12.37
CA PHE A 194 2.47 3.68 12.70
C PHE A 194 1.81 2.96 11.50
N VAL A 195 0.90 3.66 10.82
CA VAL A 195 0.23 3.14 9.62
C VAL A 195 1.23 2.90 8.48
N TYR A 196 2.18 3.81 8.29
CA TYR A 196 3.25 3.68 7.33
C TYR A 196 4.12 2.45 7.62
N SER A 197 4.50 2.20 8.88
CA SER A 197 5.28 1.02 9.26
C SER A 197 4.55 -0.28 8.96
N ILE A 198 3.23 -0.35 9.21
CA ILE A 198 2.41 -1.51 8.83
C ILE A 198 2.46 -1.74 7.32
N PHE A 199 2.34 -0.67 6.53
CA PHE A 199 2.43 -0.76 5.07
C PHE A 199 3.83 -1.23 4.62
N MET A 200 4.90 -0.61 5.15
CA MET A 200 6.28 -0.95 4.81
C MET A 200 6.61 -2.42 5.11
N ILE A 201 6.22 -2.92 6.28
CA ILE A 201 6.43 -4.34 6.65
C ILE A 201 5.64 -5.24 5.70
N GLY A 202 4.39 -4.88 5.38
CA GLY A 202 3.59 -5.58 4.39
C GLY A 202 4.32 -5.64 3.03
N ALA A 203 4.85 -4.52 2.58
CA ALA A 203 5.53 -4.38 1.28
C ALA A 203 6.74 -5.32 1.13
N VAL A 204 7.41 -5.71 2.23
CA VAL A 204 8.48 -6.73 2.20
C VAL A 204 7.97 -8.09 1.71
N PHE A 205 6.77 -8.50 2.13
CA PHE A 205 6.11 -9.72 1.63
C PHE A 205 5.73 -9.60 0.15
N PHE A 206 5.61 -8.39 -0.38
CA PHE A 206 5.23 -8.16 -1.77
C PHE A 206 6.43 -8.27 -2.71
N VAL A 207 7.64 -7.94 -2.24
CA VAL A 207 8.89 -7.94 -3.06
C VAL A 207 9.66 -9.24 -2.98
N LEU A 208 9.80 -9.78 -1.78
CA LEU A 208 10.66 -10.94 -1.56
C LEU A 208 9.95 -12.22 -1.97
N ASN A 209 10.68 -13.12 -2.60
CA ASN A 209 10.26 -14.51 -2.73
C ASN A 209 10.43 -15.25 -1.39
N LEU A 210 9.73 -16.38 -1.22
CA LEU A 210 9.68 -17.11 0.04
C LEU A 210 11.07 -17.50 0.59
N SER A 211 11.99 -17.91 -0.28
CA SER A 211 13.37 -18.24 0.09
C SER A 211 14.18 -17.03 0.59
N GLN A 212 14.05 -15.90 -0.09
CA GLN A 212 14.71 -14.63 0.26
C GLN A 212 14.17 -14.07 1.58
N MET A 213 12.87 -14.24 1.82
CA MET A 213 12.19 -13.81 3.04
C MET A 213 12.74 -14.52 4.28
N LEU A 214 12.91 -15.85 4.22
CA LEU A 214 13.47 -16.65 5.32
C LEU A 214 14.91 -16.23 5.64
N GLY A 215 15.74 -15.98 4.61
CA GLY A 215 17.11 -15.49 4.80
C GLY A 215 17.16 -14.08 5.42
N THR A 216 16.27 -13.19 5.00
CA THR A 216 16.21 -11.80 5.48
C THR A 216 15.79 -11.75 6.96
N PHE A 217 14.75 -12.49 7.36
CA PHE A 217 14.33 -12.54 8.76
C PHE A 217 15.38 -13.19 9.67
N PHE A 218 16.10 -14.20 9.18
CA PHE A 218 17.22 -14.79 9.91
C PHE A 218 18.35 -13.79 10.15
N ILE A 219 18.71 -13.00 9.14
CA ILE A 219 19.77 -11.98 9.23
C ILE A 219 19.36 -10.82 10.15
N MET A 220 18.13 -10.32 10.01
CA MET A 220 17.60 -9.28 10.90
C MET A 220 17.49 -9.74 12.36
N GLY A 221 17.16 -11.01 12.59
CA GLY A 221 17.02 -11.57 13.94
C GLY A 221 18.33 -11.93 14.65
N PHE A 222 19.36 -12.40 13.93
CA PHE A 222 20.57 -12.95 14.56
C PHE A 222 21.85 -12.12 14.32
N ARG A 223 22.03 -11.49 13.15
CA ARG A 223 23.23 -10.68 12.87
C ARG A 223 23.20 -9.28 13.47
N GLY A 224 22.02 -8.76 13.80
CA GLY A 224 21.89 -7.53 14.60
C GLY A 224 22.45 -7.67 16.02
N SER A 225 22.49 -8.90 16.56
CA SER A 225 23.01 -9.19 17.90
C SER A 225 24.52 -9.48 17.91
N SER A 226 25.10 -9.99 16.83
CA SER A 226 26.51 -10.42 16.81
C SER A 226 27.51 -9.26 16.71
N ASN A 227 27.09 -8.09 16.22
CA ASN A 227 27.96 -6.92 16.12
C ASN A 227 28.15 -6.18 17.46
N LEU A 228 27.35 -6.49 18.49
CA LEU A 228 27.48 -5.91 19.83
C LEU A 228 28.40 -6.71 20.76
N GLN A 229 28.79 -7.93 20.38
CA GLN A 229 29.65 -8.79 21.21
C GLN A 229 31.14 -8.76 20.82
N ASN A 230 31.51 -8.10 19.72
CA ASN A 230 32.91 -8.01 19.25
C ASN A 230 33.55 -6.62 19.51
N GLN A 231 33.04 -5.86 20.49
CA GLN A 231 33.59 -4.54 20.86
C GLN A 231 34.11 -4.44 22.32
N TYR A 232 34.39 -5.56 22.98
CA TYR A 232 35.10 -5.57 24.27
C TYR A 232 36.23 -6.59 24.28
#